data_AF-A0A1X0D754-F1
#
_entry.id   AF-A0A1X0D754-F1
#
_cell.length_a   1.000
_cell.length_b   1.000
_cell.length_c   1.000
_cell.angle_alpha   90.00
_cell.angle_beta   90.00
_cell.angle_gamma   90.00
#
_symmetry.space_group_name_H-M   'P 1'
#
loop_
_entity.id
_entity.type
_entity.pdbx_description
1 polymer ?
#
loop_
_entity_poly.entity_id
_entity_poly.type
_entity_poly.pdbx_seq_one_letter_code
_entity_poly.pdbx_strand_id
1 'polypeptide(L)'
;MCGRKLVKNGTTSAGRTRWRCTTCGASSTQARSDITGKAELRAFLSWLLDFDKPGELASSARTFRRDTAWCWRIEVPPHHHRRWPLRW
;
A
#
# COMPACT_ATOMS: atom_id res chain seq x y z
N MET A 1 7.61 22.75 -10.29
CA MET A 1 8.63 21.75 -10.70
C MET A 1 8.93 21.93 -12.18
N CYS A 2 10.17 21.68 -12.63
CA CYS A 2 10.60 21.90 -14.02
C CYS A 2 10.20 20.80 -15.03
N GLY A 3 9.31 19.86 -14.66
CA GLY A 3 8.73 18.84 -15.54
C GLY A 3 9.67 17.73 -16.06
N ARG A 4 10.99 17.89 -15.91
CA ARG A 4 11.98 16.92 -16.39
C ARG A 4 11.96 15.62 -15.59
N LYS A 5 12.34 14.52 -16.27
CA LYS A 5 12.49 13.19 -15.69
C LYS A 5 13.44 13.23 -14.49
N LEU A 6 13.02 12.62 -13.38
CA LEU A 6 13.84 12.49 -12.19
C LEU A 6 14.70 11.22 -12.29
N VAL A 7 15.89 11.27 -11.72
CA VAL A 7 16.81 10.14 -11.61
C VAL A 7 16.91 9.65 -10.18
N LYS A 8 17.23 8.37 -9.99
CA LYS A 8 17.42 7.77 -8.67
C LYS A 8 18.59 8.47 -7.96
N ASN A 9 18.35 8.96 -6.74
CA ASN A 9 19.30 9.72 -5.94
C ASN A 9 19.30 9.23 -4.48
N GLY A 10 19.76 7.99 -4.30
CA GLY A 10 19.87 7.34 -3.00
C GLY A 10 18.54 6.97 -2.35
N THR A 11 18.61 6.67 -1.06
CA THR A 11 17.47 6.33 -0.20
C THR A 11 17.41 7.28 1.00
N THR A 12 16.22 7.51 1.53
CA THR A 12 16.03 8.17 2.83
C THR A 12 16.48 7.25 3.96
N SER A 13 16.67 7.78 5.18
CA SER A 13 16.88 6.97 6.39
C SER A 13 15.80 5.89 6.59
N ALA A 14 14.58 6.15 6.15
CA ALA A 14 13.47 5.19 6.13
C ALA A 14 13.49 4.21 4.93
N GLY A 15 14.61 4.07 4.22
CA GLY A 15 14.79 3.14 3.10
C GLY A 15 14.06 3.52 1.79
N ARG A 16 13.26 4.57 1.75
CA ARG A 16 12.53 4.98 0.54
C ARG A 16 13.46 5.59 -0.51
N THR A 17 13.28 5.22 -1.76
CA THR A 17 14.06 5.80 -2.87
C THR A 17 13.75 7.29 -3.03
N ARG A 18 14.79 8.12 -3.01
CA ARG A 18 14.72 9.55 -3.34
C ARG A 18 15.04 9.73 -4.82
N TRP A 19 14.23 10.52 -5.51
CA TRP A 19 14.38 10.88 -6.91
C TRP A 19 14.78 12.35 -6.99
N ARG A 20 15.74 12.71 -7.84
CA ARG A 20 16.22 14.10 -7.99
C ARG A 20 16.20 14.51 -9.45
N CYS A 21 15.84 15.76 -9.71
CA CYS A 21 16.05 16.40 -10.99
C CYS A 21 17.48 16.96 -11.06
N THR A 22 18.23 16.58 -12.08
CA THR A 22 19.60 17.06 -12.30
C THR A 22 19.66 18.51 -12.79
N THR A 23 18.58 19.04 -13.36
CA THR A 23 18.55 20.40 -13.91
C THR A 23 18.14 21.47 -12.90
N CYS A 24 17.06 21.23 -12.14
CA CYS A 24 16.53 22.21 -11.18
C CYS A 24 16.72 21.80 -9.71
N GLY A 25 17.35 20.65 -9.43
CA GLY A 25 17.66 20.20 -8.07
C GLY A 25 16.47 19.68 -7.24
N ALA A 26 15.24 19.86 -7.73
CA ALA A 26 14.02 19.37 -7.08
C ALA A 26 14.11 17.86 -6.78
N SER A 27 13.64 17.44 -5.61
CA SER A 27 13.64 16.04 -5.19
C SER A 27 12.23 15.57 -4.82
N SER A 28 11.98 14.28 -4.98
CA SER A 28 10.72 13.62 -4.64
C SER A 28 10.97 12.22 -4.07
N THR A 29 10.02 11.71 -3.31
CA THR A 29 10.00 10.33 -2.84
C THR A 29 8.68 9.72 -3.28
N GLN A 30 8.73 8.52 -3.87
CA GLN A 30 7.53 7.80 -4.28
C GLN A 30 6.94 7.02 -3.09
N ALA A 31 5.64 7.15 -2.88
CA ALA A 31 4.89 6.36 -1.91
C ALA A 31 4.12 5.26 -2.65
N ARG A 32 4.40 4.00 -2.31
CA ARG A 32 3.71 2.82 -2.86
C ARG A 32 2.59 2.40 -1.92
N SER A 33 1.53 3.21 -1.87
CA SER A 33 0.35 2.92 -1.03
C SER A 33 -0.34 1.62 -1.43
N ASP A 34 -0.25 1.23 -2.71
CA ASP A 34 -0.69 -0.05 -3.25
C ASP A 34 -0.03 -1.24 -2.53
N ILE A 35 1.29 -1.18 -2.39
CA ILE A 35 2.08 -2.25 -1.75
C ILE A 35 1.81 -2.26 -0.24
N THR A 36 1.78 -1.08 0.39
CA THR A 36 1.51 -0.94 1.82
C THR A 36 0.13 -1.48 2.17
N GLY A 37 -0.93 -1.05 1.46
CA GLY A 37 -2.29 -1.52 1.71
C GLY A 37 -2.43 -3.04 1.48
N LYS A 38 -1.75 -3.59 0.47
CA LYS A 38 -1.72 -5.05 0.26
C LYS A 38 -1.09 -5.81 1.43
N ALA A 39 -0.04 -5.25 2.05
CA ALA A 39 0.60 -5.87 3.21
C ALA A 39 -0.30 -5.79 4.46
N GLU A 40 -0.91 -4.63 4.70
CA GLU A 40 -1.86 -4.41 5.80
C GLU A 40 -3.06 -5.36 5.70
N LEU A 41 -3.64 -5.52 4.51
CA LEU A 41 -4.76 -6.45 4.30
C LEU A 41 -4.37 -7.90 4.58
N ARG A 42 -3.16 -8.33 4.22
CA ARG A 42 -2.70 -9.69 4.53
C ARG A 42 -2.54 -9.91 6.02
N ALA A 43 -1.96 -8.95 6.72
CA ALA A 43 -1.82 -9.02 8.17
C ALA A 43 -3.20 -9.02 8.86
N PHE A 44 -4.14 -8.22 8.35
CA PHE A 44 -5.52 -8.24 8.82
C PHE A 44 -6.18 -9.62 8.67
N LEU A 45 -6.00 -10.26 7.51
CA LEU A 45 -6.56 -11.58 7.25
C LEU A 45 -5.95 -12.68 8.12
N SER A 46 -4.63 -12.70 8.34
CA SER A 46 -4.06 -13.75 9.20
C SER A 46 -4.41 -13.55 10.68
N TRP A 47 -4.55 -12.30 11.14
CA TRP A 47 -5.13 -12.03 12.46
C TRP A 47 -6.59 -12.51 12.55
N LEU A 48 -7.41 -12.22 11.54
CA LEU A 48 -8.85 -12.48 11.58
C LEU A 48 -9.21 -13.95 11.38
N LEU A 49 -8.49 -14.65 10.49
CA LEU A 49 -8.78 -16.03 10.09
C LEU A 49 -7.92 -17.06 10.81
N ASP A 50 -6.65 -16.72 11.06
CA ASP A 50 -5.66 -17.65 11.61
C ASP A 50 -5.34 -17.35 13.11
N PHE A 51 -6.01 -16.36 13.71
CA PHE A 51 -5.86 -15.95 15.12
C PHE A 51 -4.45 -15.52 15.53
N ASP A 52 -3.61 -15.11 14.57
CA ASP A 52 -2.28 -14.59 14.83
C ASP A 52 -2.32 -13.39 15.78
N LYS A 53 -1.28 -13.19 16.61
CA LYS A 53 -1.29 -12.07 17.55
C LYS A 53 -0.90 -10.77 16.85
N PRO A 54 -1.64 -9.65 17.04
CA PRO A 54 -1.30 -8.35 16.46
C PRO A 54 0.11 -7.82 16.74
N GLY A 55 0.72 -8.25 17.86
CA GLY A 55 2.11 -7.88 18.21
C GLY A 55 3.18 -8.65 17.43
N GLU A 56 2.82 -9.76 16.79
CA GLU A 56 3.70 -10.53 15.90
C GLU A 56 3.61 -10.00 14.46
N LEU A 57 2.46 -9.40 14.10
CA LEU A 57 2.18 -8.87 12.76
C LEU A 57 2.56 -7.38 12.56
N ALA A 58 2.77 -6.64 13.65
CA ALA A 58 3.16 -5.23 13.62
C ALA A 58 3.99 -4.86 14.85
N SER A 59 4.58 -3.66 14.85
CA SER A 59 5.39 -3.16 15.98
C SER A 59 4.60 -3.05 17.29
N SER A 60 3.27 -2.94 17.23
CA SER A 60 2.40 -3.03 18.41
C SER A 60 0.96 -3.34 18.01
N ALA A 61 0.17 -3.87 18.94
CA ALA A 61 -1.26 -4.08 18.72
C ALA A 61 -2.03 -2.77 18.41
N ARG A 62 -1.59 -1.62 18.97
CA ARG A 62 -2.18 -0.31 18.67
C ARG A 62 -1.90 0.12 17.24
N THR A 63 -0.66 -0.06 16.79
CA THR A 63 -0.23 0.22 15.41
C THR A 63 -1.00 -0.65 14.44
N PHE A 64 -1.06 -1.95 14.70
CA PHE A 64 -1.83 -2.90 13.90
C PHE A 64 -3.28 -2.46 13.71
N ARG A 65 -4.00 -2.15 14.80
CA ARG A 65 -5.40 -1.71 14.73
C ARG A 65 -5.60 -0.44 13.93
N ARG A 66 -4.68 0.54 14.05
CA ARG A 66 -4.74 1.78 13.29
C ARG A 66 -4.54 1.53 11.80
N ASP A 67 -3.51 0.77 11.46
CA ASP A 67 -3.06 0.57 10.08
C ASP A 67 -4.04 -0.35 9.31
N THR A 68 -4.71 -1.28 10.00
CA THR A 68 -5.71 -2.19 9.40
C THR A 68 -7.16 -1.70 9.49
N ALA A 69 -7.44 -0.59 10.19
CA ALA A 69 -8.82 -0.12 10.42
C ALA A 69 -9.64 0.11 9.13
N TRP A 70 -8.97 0.42 8.02
CA TRP A 70 -9.63 0.61 6.73
C TRP A 70 -10.18 -0.69 6.14
N CYS A 71 -9.64 -1.86 6.52
CA CYS A 71 -10.05 -3.16 6.00
C CYS A 71 -11.53 -3.47 6.32
N TRP A 72 -12.05 -2.90 7.42
CA TRP A 72 -13.47 -3.01 7.78
C TRP A 72 -14.42 -2.31 6.79
N ARG A 73 -13.90 -1.41 5.95
CA ARG A 73 -14.69 -0.65 4.97
C ARG A 73 -14.51 -1.17 3.55
N ILE A 74 -13.96 -2.39 3.39
CA ILE A 74 -13.87 -3.01 2.07
C ILE A 74 -15.29 -3.40 1.64
N GLU A 75 -15.76 -2.77 0.57
CA GLU A 75 -17.02 -3.14 -0.06
C GLU A 75 -16.89 -4.50 -0.72
N VAL A 76 -17.80 -5.42 -0.40
CA VAL A 76 -17.92 -6.67 -1.13
C VAL A 76 -18.50 -6.31 -2.50
N PRO A 77 -17.76 -6.53 -3.60
CA PRO A 77 -18.31 -6.26 -4.92
C PRO A 77 -19.60 -7.07 -5.08
N PRO A 78 -20.65 -6.50 -5.69
CA PRO A 78 -21.89 -7.23 -5.91
C PRO A 78 -21.56 -8.54 -6.62
N HIS A 79 -22.24 -9.60 -6.22
CA HIS A 79 -22.17 -10.86 -6.94
C HIS A 79 -22.70 -10.59 -8.36
N HIS A 80 -21.80 -10.35 -9.30
CA HIS A 80 -22.18 -10.28 -10.69
C HIS A 80 -22.64 -11.69 -11.05
N HIS A 81 -23.96 -11.92 -11.07
CA HIS A 81 -24.53 -12.97 -11.92
C HIS A 81 -24.11 -12.62 -13.33
N ARG A 82 -22.94 -13.14 -13.71
CA ARG A 82 -22.25 -12.91 -14.97
C ARG A 82 -23.11 -13.50 -16.08
N ARG A 83 -24.10 -12.74 -16.56
CA ARG A 83 -24.60 -12.90 -17.91
C ARG A 83 -23.54 -12.25 -18.80
N TRP A 84 -22.52 -13.03 -19.16
CA TRP A 84 -21.66 -12.66 -20.27
C TRP A 84 -22.57 -12.39 -21.47
N PRO A 85 -22.47 -11.22 -22.15
CA PRO A 85 -23.07 -11.12 -23.45
C PRO A 85 -22.27 -12.06 -24.35
N LEU A 86 -22.91 -13.16 -24.77
CA LEU A 86 -22.48 -13.91 -25.93
C LEU A 86 -22.60 -12.96 -27.12
N ARG A 87 -21.49 -12.26 -27.41
CA ARG A 87 -21.30 -11.52 -28.64
C ARG A 87 -20.68 -12.52 -29.61
N TRP A 88 -21.52 -13.03 -30.50
CA TRP A 88 -21.12 -13.70 -31.74
C TRP A 88 -20.40 -12.70 -32.64
#